data_AF-A0A0E3PR63-F1
#
_entry.id   AF-A0A0E3PR63-F1
#
_cell.length_a   1.000
_cell.length_b   1.000
_cell.length_c   1.000
_cell.angle_alpha   90.00
_cell.angle_beta   90.00
_cell.angle_gamma   90.00
#
_symmetry.space_group_name_H-M   'P 1'
#
loop_
_entity.id
_entity.type
_entity.pdbx_description
1 polymer ?
#
loop_
_entity_poly.entity_id
_entity_poly.type
_entity_poly.pdbx_seq_one_letter_code
_entity_poly.pdbx_strand_id
1 'polypeptide(L)'
;MNEGWIELNFPALPEEKTEPPAELREALGVKASYVGKNIFYLVEVESEETVRAIKPDFPKLLEVPARGVIITAKAGAEVGEYDFVSRFFTPEIGIWGDSATGSAH
;
A
#
# COMPACT_ATOMS: atom_id res chain seq x y z
N MET A 1 -22.60 1.77 -17.83
CA MET A 1 -22.93 2.52 -16.59
C MET A 1 -24.45 2.67 -16.57
N ASN A 2 -25.25 2.15 -15.62
CA ASN A 2 -24.98 1.50 -14.32
C ASN A 2 -25.91 0.29 -14.09
N GLU A 3 -25.33 -0.82 -13.62
CA GLU A 3 -26.00 -1.94 -12.94
C GLU A 3 -25.58 -1.93 -11.44
N GLY A 4 -25.94 -0.87 -10.68
CA GLY A 4 -25.77 -0.88 -9.22
C GLY A 4 -24.44 -0.37 -8.63
N TRP A 5 -23.61 0.36 -9.38
CA TRP A 5 -22.36 0.96 -8.87
C TRP A 5 -22.59 2.27 -8.11
N ILE A 6 -21.74 2.52 -7.10
CA ILE A 6 -21.65 3.80 -6.37
C ILE A 6 -20.30 4.43 -6.70
N GLU A 7 -20.32 5.70 -7.09
CA GLU A 7 -19.12 6.47 -7.41
C GLU A 7 -18.79 7.45 -6.27
N LEU A 8 -17.52 7.50 -5.88
CA LEU A 8 -16.99 8.42 -4.89
C LEU A 8 -15.89 9.26 -5.54
N ASN A 9 -15.94 10.57 -5.33
CA ASN A 9 -14.91 11.49 -5.82
C ASN A 9 -14.04 11.94 -4.64
N PHE A 10 -12.84 11.35 -4.53
CA PHE A 10 -11.85 11.72 -3.53
C PHE A 10 -10.85 12.74 -4.08
N PRO A 11 -10.34 13.65 -3.25
CA PRO A 11 -9.28 14.57 -3.67
C PRO A 11 -7.99 13.80 -3.95
N ALA A 12 -7.34 14.12 -5.07
CA ALA A 12 -6.03 13.56 -5.39
C ALA A 12 -4.98 14.03 -4.36
N LEU A 13 -4.20 13.09 -3.84
CA LEU A 13 -3.09 13.32 -2.93
C LEU A 13 -1.83 12.65 -3.49
N PRO A 14 -1.17 13.25 -4.49
CA PRO A 14 0.02 12.64 -5.09
C PRO A 14 1.13 12.51 -4.06
N GLU A 15 1.82 11.38 -4.09
CA GLU A 15 3.03 11.16 -3.32
C GLU A 15 4.26 11.74 -4.02
N GLU A 16 5.28 12.06 -3.22
CA GLU A 16 6.59 12.46 -3.73
C GLU A 16 7.61 11.36 -3.46
N LYS A 17 8.47 11.08 -4.45
CA LYS A 17 9.56 10.12 -4.28
C LYS A 17 10.40 10.49 -3.07
N THR A 18 10.64 9.53 -2.18
CA THR A 18 11.45 9.73 -0.97
C THR A 18 12.37 8.55 -0.72
N GLU A 19 13.41 8.79 0.06
CA GLU A 19 14.15 7.69 0.69
C GLU A 19 13.32 7.13 1.86
N PRO A 20 13.09 5.80 1.92
CA PRO A 20 12.41 5.19 3.05
C PRO A 20 13.30 5.20 4.29
N PRO A 21 12.71 5.41 5.49
CA PRO A 21 13.42 5.24 6.75
C PRO A 21 13.80 3.77 6.97
N ALA A 22 14.80 3.51 7.81
CA ALA A 22 15.33 2.16 8.04
C ALA A 22 14.26 1.22 8.61
N GLU A 23 13.46 1.75 9.53
CA GLU A 23 12.33 1.10 10.19
C GLU A 23 11.31 0.59 9.17
N LEU A 24 11.03 1.35 8.11
CA LEU A 24 10.12 0.91 7.05
C LEU A 24 10.69 -0.27 6.25
N ARG A 25 11.98 -0.23 5.91
CA ARG A 25 12.64 -1.32 5.19
C ARG A 25 12.66 -2.59 6.05
N GLU A 26 13.00 -2.45 7.32
CA GLU A 26 13.04 -3.57 8.26
C GLU A 26 11.66 -4.14 8.57
N ALA A 27 10.65 -3.28 8.72
CA ALA A 27 9.29 -3.70 9.01
C ALA A 27 8.69 -4.50 7.85
N LEU A 28 8.93 -4.08 6.60
CA LEU A 28 8.32 -4.73 5.44
C LEU A 28 9.05 -6.01 5.03
N GLY A 29 10.37 -6.10 5.25
CA GLY A 29 11.16 -7.28 4.91
C GLY A 29 11.19 -7.62 3.41
N VAL A 30 10.80 -6.68 2.55
CA VAL A 30 10.78 -6.82 1.09
C VAL A 30 11.56 -5.71 0.42
N LYS A 31 12.04 -5.97 -0.79
CA LYS A 31 12.73 -4.97 -1.60
C LYS A 31 11.70 -4.09 -2.32
N ALA A 32 11.81 -2.78 -2.09
CA ALA A 32 11.03 -1.79 -2.81
C ALA A 32 11.70 -1.43 -4.15
N SER A 33 10.92 -1.37 -5.23
CA SER A 33 11.30 -0.81 -6.53
C SER A 33 11.15 0.71 -6.55
N TYR A 34 10.16 1.22 -5.80
CA TYR A 34 9.90 2.64 -5.62
C TYR A 34 9.33 2.89 -4.22
N VAL A 35 9.65 4.06 -3.66
CA VAL A 35 9.04 4.57 -2.44
C VAL A 35 8.66 6.02 -2.66
N GLY A 36 7.39 6.31 -2.44
CA GLY A 36 6.84 7.65 -2.36
C GLY A 36 6.23 7.93 -1.00
N LYS A 37 6.08 9.21 -0.65
CA LYS A 37 5.44 9.64 0.59
C LYS A 37 4.50 10.81 0.36
N ASN A 38 3.31 10.70 0.92
CA ASN A 38 2.42 11.79 1.27
C ASN A 38 2.06 11.65 2.77
N ILE A 39 0.80 11.76 3.16
CA ILE A 39 0.33 11.39 4.51
C ILE A 39 0.50 9.87 4.81
N PHE A 40 0.70 9.06 3.77
CA PHE A 40 1.02 7.63 3.77
C PHE A 40 2.37 7.40 3.08
N TYR A 41 2.98 6.25 3.33
CA TYR A 41 4.02 5.73 2.43
C TYR A 41 3.36 4.90 1.33
N LEU A 42 3.82 5.08 0.09
CA LEU A 42 3.52 4.21 -1.05
C LEU A 42 4.79 3.43 -1.39
N VAL A 43 4.71 2.11 -1.35
CA VAL A 43 5.85 1.22 -1.63
C VAL A 43 5.48 0.30 -2.78
N GLU A 44 6.17 0.45 -3.89
CA GLU A 44 6.04 -0.46 -5.04
C GLU A 44 7.00 -1.63 -4.86
N VAL A 45 6.47 -2.86 -4.99
CA VAL A 45 7.25 -4.10 -4.97
C VAL A 45 7.19 -4.78 -6.33
N GLU A 46 8.09 -5.74 -6.56
CA GLU A 46 8.28 -6.37 -7.88
C GLU A 46 7.05 -7.10 -8.40
N SER A 47 6.26 -7.71 -7.52
CA SER A 47 5.18 -8.60 -7.93
C SER A 47 3.97 -8.57 -7.01
N GLU A 48 2.82 -8.85 -7.60
CA GLU A 48 1.58 -9.13 -6.87
C GLU A 48 1.75 -10.23 -5.82
N GLU A 49 2.51 -11.30 -6.11
CA GLU A 49 2.76 -12.37 -5.14
C GLU A 49 3.40 -11.82 -3.87
N THR A 50 4.33 -10.86 -4.01
CA THR A 50 4.93 -10.17 -2.87
C THR A 50 3.89 -9.37 -2.09
N VAL A 51 3.00 -8.64 -2.77
CA VAL A 51 1.88 -7.91 -2.13
C VAL A 51 0.98 -8.88 -1.34
N ARG A 52 0.66 -10.05 -1.90
CA ARG A 52 -0.21 -11.05 -1.25
C ARG A 52 0.48 -11.71 -0.05
N ALA A 53 1.75 -12.07 -0.19
CA ALA A 53 2.48 -12.84 0.81
C ALA A 53 3.04 -12.00 1.97
N ILE A 54 3.19 -10.68 1.79
CA ILE A 54 3.86 -9.82 2.79
C ILE A 54 3.15 -9.87 4.15
N LYS A 55 3.96 -10.03 5.18
CA LYS A 55 3.58 -9.98 6.60
C LYS A 55 4.53 -9.01 7.30
N PRO A 56 4.18 -7.71 7.37
CA PRO A 56 5.03 -6.74 8.03
C PRO A 56 5.29 -7.09 9.50
N ASP A 57 6.50 -6.81 9.99
CA ASP A 57 6.81 -6.75 11.41
C ASP A 57 6.10 -5.53 12.01
N PHE A 58 4.95 -5.77 12.62
CA PHE A 58 4.06 -4.72 13.10
C PHE A 58 4.65 -3.86 14.23
N PRO A 59 5.35 -4.42 15.24
CA PRO A 59 6.12 -3.63 16.20
C PRO A 59 7.04 -2.61 15.51
N LYS A 60 7.76 -3.00 14.47
CA LYS A 60 8.62 -2.07 13.71
C LYS A 60 7.82 -1.10 12.85
N LEU A 61 6.70 -1.54 12.29
CA LEU A 61 5.84 -0.68 11.47
C LEU A 61 5.22 0.47 12.30
N LEU A 62 5.00 0.27 13.62
CA LEU A 62 4.58 1.33 14.54
C LEU A 62 5.64 2.42 14.73
N GLU A 63 6.92 2.12 14.50
CA GLU A 63 8.02 3.08 14.62
C GLU A 63 8.14 3.95 13.35
N VAL A 64 7.44 3.58 12.26
CA VAL A 64 7.45 4.34 11.01
C VAL A 64 6.58 5.61 11.17
N PRO A 65 7.14 6.82 10.95
CA PRO A 65 6.40 8.07 11.10
C PRO A 65 5.50 8.33 9.87
N ALA A 66 4.39 7.60 9.79
CA ALA A 66 3.34 7.75 8.79
C ALA A 66 1.99 7.26 9.31
N ARG A 67 0.90 7.79 8.74
CA ARG A 67 -0.47 7.39 9.08
C ARG A 67 -0.80 5.97 8.60
N GLY A 68 -0.06 5.47 7.62
CA GLY A 68 -0.24 4.15 7.03
C GLY A 68 0.76 3.90 5.92
N VAL A 69 0.84 2.63 5.52
CA VAL A 69 1.74 2.15 4.48
C VAL A 69 0.91 1.39 3.44
N ILE A 70 0.98 1.84 2.20
CA ILE A 70 0.40 1.20 1.02
C ILE A 70 1.51 0.39 0.35
N ILE A 71 1.27 -0.89 0.14
CA ILE A 71 2.13 -1.76 -0.68
C ILE A 71 1.39 -2.04 -1.98
N THR A 72 2.04 -1.79 -3.12
CA THR A 72 1.45 -1.95 -4.44
C THR A 72 2.37 -2.69 -5.40
N ALA A 73 1.80 -3.29 -6.43
CA ALA A 73 2.52 -3.84 -7.58
C ALA A 73 1.59 -3.84 -8.80
N LYS A 74 2.18 -3.92 -10.00
CA LYS A 74 1.40 -4.24 -11.20
C LYS A 74 0.66 -5.56 -10.99
N ALA A 75 -0.58 -5.62 -11.45
CA ALA A 75 -1.36 -6.85 -11.39
C ALA A 75 -0.70 -7.90 -12.29
N GLY A 76 -0.61 -9.12 -11.77
CA GLY A 76 -0.19 -10.28 -12.54
C GLY A 76 -1.27 -10.71 -13.52
N ALA A 77 -0.88 -11.52 -14.51
CA ALA A 77 -1.80 -12.01 -15.54
C ALA A 77 -3.00 -12.80 -14.98
N GLU A 78 -2.90 -13.33 -13.75
CA GLU A 78 -3.95 -14.13 -13.11
C GLU A 78 -5.13 -13.31 -12.59
N VAL A 79 -4.97 -12.01 -12.32
CA VAL A 79 -6.06 -11.16 -11.79
C VAL A 79 -6.93 -10.57 -12.91
N GLY A 80 -6.53 -10.75 -14.18
CA GLY A 80 -7.30 -10.31 -15.33
C GLY A 80 -7.08 -8.83 -15.68
N GLU A 81 -8.16 -8.06 -15.84
CA GLU A 81 -8.21 -6.71 -16.44
C GLU A 81 -7.75 -5.56 -15.53
N TYR A 82 -7.17 -5.84 -14.36
CA TYR A 82 -6.74 -4.80 -13.42
C TYR A 82 -5.32 -4.30 -13.73
N ASP A 83 -5.05 -3.02 -13.48
CA ASP A 83 -3.72 -2.43 -13.70
C ASP A 83 -2.74 -2.70 -12.54
N PHE A 84 -3.25 -2.73 -11.30
CA PHE A 84 -2.44 -2.92 -10.09
C PHE A 84 -3.22 -3.59 -8.96
N VAL A 85 -2.49 -4.10 -7.98
CA VAL A 85 -3.01 -4.60 -6.71
C VAL A 85 -2.40 -3.77 -5.57
N SER A 86 -3.13 -3.62 -4.47
CA SER A 86 -2.59 -2.96 -3.29
C SER A 86 -3.08 -3.58 -1.98
N ARG A 87 -2.29 -3.36 -0.92
CA ARG A 87 -2.70 -3.58 0.48
C ARG A 87 -2.33 -2.36 1.30
N PHE A 88 -3.16 -2.06 2.27
CA PHE A 88 -2.97 -0.95 3.19
C PHE A 88 -2.81 -1.45 4.62
N PHE A 89 -1.80 -0.93 5.30
CA PHE A 89 -1.49 -1.24 6.69
C PHE A 89 -1.50 0.04 7.52
N THR A 90 -2.30 0.05 8.60
CA THR A 90 -2.34 1.17 9.56
C THR A 90 -2.12 0.63 10.97
N PRO A 91 -0.86 0.59 11.42
CA PRO A 91 -0.52 -0.06 12.68
C PRO A 91 -1.15 0.64 13.89
N GLU A 92 -1.35 1.97 13.85
CA GLU A 92 -1.94 2.74 14.96
C GLU A 92 -3.39 2.37 15.32
N ILE A 93 -4.16 1.85 14.35
CA ILE A 93 -5.58 1.49 14.54
C ILE A 93 -5.84 -0.02 14.41
N GLY A 94 -4.76 -0.83 14.37
CA GLY A 94 -4.86 -2.29 14.37
C GLY A 94 -5.53 -2.88 13.12
N ILE A 95 -5.49 -2.19 11.97
CA ILE A 95 -5.96 -2.74 10.70
C ILE A 95 -4.80 -3.42 10.00
N TRP A 96 -4.88 -4.75 9.95
CA TRP A 96 -3.79 -5.65 9.55
C TRP A 96 -3.82 -6.05 8.06
N GLY A 97 -4.49 -5.23 7.25
CA GLY A 97 -4.81 -5.50 5.85
C GLY A 97 -6.30 -5.29 5.64
N ASP A 98 -6.68 -4.10 5.18
CA ASP A 98 -8.07 -3.81 4.85
C ASP A 98 -8.50 -4.56 3.59
N SER A 99 -9.76 -4.99 3.54
CA SER A 99 -10.39 -5.62 2.37
C SER A 99 -10.56 -4.64 1.21
N ALA A 100 -10.66 -3.34 1.48
CA ALA A 100 -10.50 -2.24 0.51
C ALA A 100 -10.49 -0.89 1.23
N THR A 101 -9.39 -0.13 1.12
CA THR A 101 -9.33 1.25 1.64
C THR A 101 -9.47 2.25 0.49
N GLY A 102 -10.68 2.74 0.25
CA GLY A 102 -10.97 3.66 -0.86
C GLY A 102 -10.20 4.99 -0.82
N SER A 103 -9.77 5.46 0.37
CA SER A 103 -8.95 6.67 0.50
C SER A 103 -7.47 6.48 0.11
N ALA A 104 -7.05 5.24 -0.15
CA ALA A 104 -5.69 4.94 -0.60
C ALA A 104 -5.57 4.95 -2.13
N HIS A 105 -6.66 5.22 -2.86
CA HIS A 105 -6.73 5.27 -4.32
C HIS A 105 -6.80 6.72 -4.83
#